data_AF-A0A7V6NIX1-F1
#
_entry.id   AF-A0A7V6NIX1-F1
#
_cell.length_a   1.000
_cell.length_b   1.000
_cell.length_c   1.000
_cell.angle_alpha   90.00
_cell.angle_beta   90.00
_cell.angle_gamma   90.00
#
_symmetry.space_group_name_H-M   'P 1'
#
loop_
_entity.id
_entity.type
_entity.pdbx_description
1 polymer ?
#
loop_
_entity_poly.entity_id
_entity_poly.type
_entity_poly.pdbx_seq_one_letter_code
_entity_poly.pdbx_strand_id
1 'polypeptide(L)'
;MKEGLKGLTICVLGGDFREIELIRRFLDEGAQVRVVGYPPLDELKGTIRENSVFQGIHGASVIVVGMGGFDVGGRVKTLDPEFNIALTEEFLELIPPGTPLLVGAARPRLRDFASKHNVNLVEVAEDDEIAVRNSIPTAEGALQIAMEELPITIHGCNAVVVGFGRVGV
;
A
#
# COMPACT_ATOMS: atom_id res chain seq x y z
N MET A 1 -16.52 -20.16 -12.15
CA MET A 1 -15.19 -19.53 -12.28
C MET A 1 -15.37 -18.06 -12.00
N LYS A 2 -14.70 -17.49 -10.99
CA LYS A 2 -14.60 -16.03 -10.89
C LYS A 2 -13.80 -15.57 -12.11
N GLU A 3 -14.23 -14.54 -12.83
CA GLU A 3 -13.59 -14.07 -14.07
C GLU A 3 -12.19 -13.43 -13.85
N GLY A 4 -11.62 -13.55 -12.64
CA GLY A 4 -10.34 -12.99 -12.25
C GLY A 4 -10.36 -11.47 -12.34
N LEU A 5 -9.21 -10.89 -12.68
CA LEU A 5 -9.01 -9.47 -12.92
C LEU A 5 -8.75 -9.18 -14.41
N LYS A 6 -9.19 -10.06 -15.30
CA LYS A 6 -8.98 -9.93 -16.74
C LYS A 6 -9.61 -8.66 -17.31
N GLY A 7 -8.89 -7.99 -18.19
CA GLY A 7 -9.33 -6.74 -18.81
C GLY A 7 -9.16 -5.50 -17.92
N LEU A 8 -8.69 -5.67 -16.68
CA LEU A 8 -8.33 -4.55 -15.81
C LEU A 8 -6.85 -4.18 -15.99
N THR A 9 -6.60 -2.89 -16.01
CA THR A 9 -5.24 -2.33 -15.92
C THR A 9 -5.05 -1.75 -14.53
N ILE A 10 -4.16 -2.32 -13.74
CA ILE A 10 -3.88 -1.88 -12.37
C ILE A 10 -2.53 -1.16 -12.35
N CYS A 11 -2.52 0.07 -11.82
CA CYS A 11 -1.29 0.80 -11.57
C CYS A 11 -0.90 0.66 -10.10
N VAL A 12 0.32 0.18 -9.82
CA VAL A 12 0.88 0.12 -8.47
C VAL A 12 2.00 1.15 -8.35
N LEU A 13 1.82 2.09 -7.44
CA LEU A 13 2.68 3.24 -7.21
C LEU A 13 3.47 3.06 -5.92
N GLY A 14 4.77 2.78 -6.05
CA GLY A 14 5.65 2.55 -4.92
C GLY A 14 5.13 1.46 -3.97
N GLY A 15 5.70 1.42 -2.78
CA GLY A 15 5.42 0.42 -1.75
C GLY A 15 6.70 -0.15 -1.16
N ASP A 16 6.53 -1.29 -0.50
CA ASP A 16 7.60 -2.17 -0.07
C ASP A 16 7.41 -3.58 -0.63
N PHE A 17 8.10 -4.57 -0.05
CA PHE A 17 8.03 -5.95 -0.50
C PHE A 17 6.62 -6.55 -0.42
N ARG A 18 5.71 -6.01 0.39
CA ARG A 18 4.31 -6.45 0.43
C ARG A 18 3.59 -6.19 -0.89
N GLU A 19 3.88 -5.06 -1.54
CA GLU A 19 3.28 -4.74 -2.83
C GLU A 19 3.82 -5.63 -3.96
N ILE A 20 5.04 -6.17 -3.87
CA ILE A 20 5.53 -7.17 -4.83
C ILE A 20 4.62 -8.40 -4.82
N GLU A 21 4.21 -8.86 -3.64
CA GLU A 21 3.34 -10.02 -3.49
C GLU A 21 1.91 -9.75 -3.95
N LEU A 22 1.44 -8.52 -3.74
CA LEU A 22 0.18 -8.06 -4.31
C LEU A 22 0.22 -8.01 -5.85
N ILE A 23 1.30 -7.48 -6.42
CA ILE A 23 1.52 -7.38 -7.87
C ILE A 23 1.50 -8.77 -8.51
N ARG A 24 2.21 -9.74 -7.93
CA ARG A 24 2.18 -11.14 -8.40
C ARG A 24 0.78 -11.71 -8.39
N ARG A 25 0.01 -11.45 -7.32
CA ARG A 25 -1.38 -11.92 -7.26
C ARG A 25 -2.26 -11.27 -8.33
N PHE A 26 -2.06 -10.00 -8.63
CA PHE A 26 -2.78 -9.34 -9.74
C PHE A 26 -2.47 -9.97 -11.10
N LEU A 27 -1.20 -10.30 -11.36
CA LEU A 27 -0.79 -10.99 -12.58
C LEU A 27 -1.40 -12.40 -12.66
N ASP A 28 -1.38 -13.16 -11.57
CA ASP A 28 -1.95 -14.52 -11.50
C ASP A 28 -3.46 -14.54 -11.76
N GLU A 29 -4.18 -13.48 -11.35
CA GLU A 29 -5.61 -13.30 -11.60
C GLU A 29 -5.88 -12.72 -13.01
N GLY A 30 -4.85 -12.42 -13.79
CA GLY A 30 -4.94 -12.03 -15.21
C GLY A 30 -5.06 -10.53 -15.49
N ALA A 31 -4.75 -9.66 -14.53
CA ALA A 31 -4.69 -8.22 -14.75
C ALA A 31 -3.47 -7.81 -15.58
N GLN A 32 -3.57 -6.69 -16.31
CA GLN A 32 -2.39 -5.97 -16.78
C GLN A 32 -1.90 -5.08 -15.64
N VAL A 33 -0.66 -5.27 -15.19
CA VAL A 33 -0.11 -4.50 -14.06
C VAL A 33 0.98 -3.55 -14.55
N ARG A 34 0.84 -2.27 -14.21
CA ARG A 34 1.85 -1.22 -14.40
C ARG A 34 2.46 -0.87 -13.05
N VAL A 35 3.78 -0.76 -13.00
CA VAL A 35 4.50 -0.46 -11.76
C VAL A 35 5.35 0.80 -11.93
N VAL A 36 5.34 1.65 -10.89
CA VAL A 36 6.12 2.89 -10.84
C VAL A 36 6.88 2.93 -9.52
N GLY A 37 8.17 3.28 -9.53
CA GLY A 37 9.00 3.33 -8.32
C GLY A 37 9.57 1.98 -7.86
N TYR A 38 9.79 1.07 -8.81
CA TYR A 38 10.36 -0.26 -8.57
C TYR A 38 11.62 -0.48 -9.45
N PRO A 39 12.70 -1.05 -8.90
CA PRO A 39 13.86 -1.42 -9.69
C PRO A 39 13.53 -2.62 -10.61
N PRO A 40 14.38 -2.94 -11.60
CA PRO A 40 14.22 -4.17 -12.38
C PRO A 40 14.40 -5.39 -11.46
N LEU A 41 13.28 -6.04 -11.13
CA LEU A 41 13.21 -7.22 -10.28
C LEU A 41 12.64 -8.40 -11.07
N ASP A 42 13.20 -9.59 -10.87
CA ASP A 42 12.74 -10.81 -11.53
C ASP A 42 11.31 -11.17 -11.09
N GLU A 43 10.96 -10.81 -9.86
CA GLU A 43 9.66 -10.97 -9.22
C GLU A 43 8.55 -10.17 -9.90
N LEU A 44 8.92 -9.12 -10.66
CA LEU A 44 8.01 -8.23 -11.38
C LEU A 44 7.93 -8.55 -12.87
N LYS A 45 8.45 -9.71 -13.31
CA LYS A 45 8.29 -10.18 -14.69
C LYS A 45 6.80 -10.28 -15.04
N GLY A 46 6.43 -9.74 -16.20
CA GLY A 46 5.03 -9.65 -16.65
C GLY A 46 4.36 -8.31 -16.33
N THR A 47 4.97 -7.47 -15.51
CA THR A 47 4.54 -6.07 -15.34
C THR A 47 5.08 -5.17 -16.45
N ILE A 48 4.43 -4.02 -16.65
CA ILE A 48 4.95 -2.91 -17.43
C ILE A 48 5.54 -1.88 -16.46
N ARG A 49 6.86 -1.71 -16.47
CA ARG A 49 7.51 -0.69 -15.65
C ARG A 49 7.45 0.66 -16.35
N GLU A 50 6.87 1.64 -15.68
CA GLU A 50 6.71 3.00 -16.19
C GLU A 50 7.69 3.95 -15.51
N ASN A 51 8.21 4.92 -16.27
CA ASN A 51 9.22 5.87 -15.79
C ASN A 51 8.60 7.18 -15.27
N SER A 52 7.27 7.27 -15.26
CA SER A 52 6.55 8.42 -14.73
C SER A 52 5.23 7.98 -14.13
N VAL A 53 4.79 8.72 -13.11
CA VAL A 53 3.48 8.51 -12.48
C VAL A 53 2.35 8.67 -13.50
N PHE A 54 2.47 9.66 -14.40
CA PHE A 54 1.51 9.89 -15.47
C PHE A 54 1.28 8.65 -16.34
N GLN A 55 2.35 8.03 -16.84
CA GLN A 55 2.25 6.83 -17.68
C GLN A 55 1.64 5.64 -16.92
N GLY A 56 1.97 5.51 -15.64
CA GLY A 56 1.36 4.50 -14.76
C GLY A 56 -0.15 4.66 -14.65
N ILE A 57 -0.61 5.88 -14.33
CA ILE A 57 -2.02 6.19 -14.05
C ILE A 57 -2.88 6.25 -15.32
N HIS A 58 -2.32 6.71 -16.44
CA HIS A 58 -3.09 6.99 -17.64
C HIS A 58 -3.78 5.73 -18.21
N GLY A 59 -5.10 5.70 -18.14
CA GLY A 59 -5.91 4.55 -18.59
C GLY A 59 -5.90 3.36 -17.63
N ALA A 60 -5.47 3.56 -16.38
CA ALA A 60 -5.61 2.56 -15.32
C ALA A 60 -7.07 2.47 -14.85
N SER A 61 -7.54 1.24 -14.65
CA SER A 61 -8.84 0.92 -14.06
C SER A 61 -8.84 1.14 -12.55
N VAL A 62 -7.69 0.93 -11.89
CA VAL A 62 -7.47 1.09 -10.44
C VAL A 62 -6.04 1.57 -10.20
N ILE A 63 -5.87 2.45 -9.22
CA ILE A 63 -4.55 2.89 -8.75
C ILE A 63 -4.37 2.38 -7.32
N VAL A 64 -3.24 1.74 -7.05
CA VAL A 64 -2.87 1.22 -5.75
C VAL A 64 -1.61 1.94 -5.30
N VAL A 65 -1.67 2.56 -4.13
CA VAL A 65 -0.49 3.07 -3.42
C VAL A 65 -0.22 2.10 -2.29
N GLY A 66 1.06 1.78 -2.06
CA GLY A 66 1.43 0.78 -1.06
C GLY A 66 0.83 1.05 0.33
N MET A 67 0.72 0.00 1.15
CA MET A 67 0.05 0.03 2.45
C MET A 67 0.57 1.11 3.41
N GLY A 68 1.84 1.53 3.27
CA GLY A 68 2.41 2.65 4.03
C GLY A 68 1.83 4.02 3.67
N GLY A 69 1.09 4.11 2.56
CA GLY A 69 0.51 5.33 2.05
C GLY A 69 1.57 6.39 1.77
N PHE A 70 1.26 7.63 2.17
CA PHE A 70 2.16 8.76 2.07
C PHE A 70 2.76 9.10 3.44
N ASP A 71 4.05 9.40 3.46
CA ASP A 71 4.76 9.86 4.64
C ASP A 71 4.34 11.29 5.08
N VAL A 72 4.99 11.82 6.11
CA VAL A 72 4.72 13.19 6.62
C VAL A 72 4.99 14.25 5.54
N GLY A 73 5.99 14.04 4.70
CA GLY A 73 6.34 14.90 3.57
C GLY A 73 5.44 14.70 2.35
N GLY A 74 4.47 13.79 2.42
CA GLY A 74 3.59 13.46 1.30
C GLY A 74 4.27 12.55 0.27
N ARG A 75 5.32 11.81 0.59
CA ARG A 75 5.99 10.91 -0.37
C ARG A 75 5.52 9.48 -0.20
N VAL A 76 5.40 8.76 -1.32
CA VAL A 76 5.24 7.31 -1.31
C VAL A 76 6.62 6.68 -1.19
N LYS A 77 6.74 5.68 -0.31
CA LYS A 77 7.95 4.84 -0.26
C LYS A 77 8.13 4.14 -1.59
N THR A 78 9.34 4.09 -2.12
CA THR A 78 9.67 3.37 -3.35
C THR A 78 10.76 2.34 -3.06
N LEU A 79 10.79 1.27 -3.87
CA LEU A 79 11.91 0.32 -3.85
C LEU A 79 13.03 0.76 -4.79
N ASP A 80 12.74 1.67 -5.73
CA ASP A 80 13.74 2.33 -6.55
C ASP A 80 14.20 3.63 -5.84
N PRO A 81 15.44 3.69 -5.31
CA PRO A 81 15.91 4.84 -4.55
C PRO A 81 16.04 6.11 -5.39
N GLU A 82 16.14 5.99 -6.72
CA GLU A 82 16.24 7.13 -7.63
C GLU A 82 14.86 7.69 -8.01
N PHE A 83 13.79 6.95 -7.70
CA PHE A 83 12.44 7.32 -8.07
C PHE A 83 11.69 7.95 -6.91
N ASN A 84 11.23 9.17 -7.08
CA ASN A 84 10.45 9.89 -6.07
C ASN A 84 9.00 10.08 -6.53
N ILE A 85 8.06 9.59 -5.73
CA ILE A 85 6.62 9.81 -5.91
C ILE A 85 6.14 10.70 -4.78
N ALA A 86 5.66 11.89 -5.10
CA ALA A 86 5.11 12.84 -4.14
C ALA A 86 3.61 13.06 -4.40
N LEU A 87 2.85 13.15 -3.31
CA LEU A 87 1.50 13.64 -3.28
C LEU A 87 1.52 15.13 -3.52
N THR A 88 1.28 15.49 -4.76
CA THR A 88 1.05 16.87 -5.15
C THR A 88 -0.40 17.03 -5.61
N GLU A 89 -0.89 18.26 -5.76
CA GLU A 89 -2.23 18.46 -6.34
C GLU A 89 -2.24 17.95 -7.79
N GLU A 90 -1.15 18.15 -8.53
CA GLU A 90 -0.99 17.65 -9.89
C GLU A 90 -1.15 16.12 -9.93
N PHE A 91 -0.63 15.39 -8.95
CA PHE A 91 -0.82 13.93 -8.86
C PHE A 91 -2.30 13.53 -8.89
N LEU A 92 -3.14 14.23 -8.12
CA LEU A 92 -4.56 13.91 -8.01
C LEU A 92 -5.34 14.34 -9.26
N GLU A 93 -4.91 15.42 -9.93
CA GLU A 93 -5.45 15.83 -11.22
C GLU A 93 -5.16 14.83 -12.34
N LEU A 94 -4.11 14.01 -12.22
CA LEU A 94 -3.83 12.94 -13.17
C LEU A 94 -4.79 11.75 -13.03
N ILE A 95 -5.50 11.62 -11.90
CA ILE A 95 -6.38 10.49 -11.65
C ILE A 95 -7.65 10.67 -12.48
N PRO A 96 -7.97 9.73 -13.39
CA PRO A 96 -9.19 9.83 -14.18
C PRO A 96 -10.44 9.84 -13.27
N PRO A 97 -11.47 10.64 -13.59
CA PRO A 97 -12.71 10.66 -12.82
C PRO A 97 -13.31 9.26 -12.68
N GLY A 98 -13.64 8.87 -11.45
CA GLY A 98 -14.22 7.56 -11.13
C GLY A 98 -13.21 6.43 -10.95
N THR A 99 -11.93 6.63 -11.25
CA THR A 99 -10.87 5.63 -10.97
C THR A 99 -10.61 5.58 -9.47
N PRO A 100 -10.75 4.40 -8.81
CA PRO A 100 -10.46 4.25 -7.40
C PRO A 100 -8.95 4.34 -7.13
N LEU A 101 -8.61 5.10 -6.09
CA LEU A 101 -7.28 5.21 -5.50
C LEU A 101 -7.29 4.42 -4.17
N LEU A 102 -6.70 3.23 -4.18
CA LEU A 102 -6.56 2.37 -3.01
C LEU A 102 -5.30 2.77 -2.24
N VAL A 103 -5.46 3.06 -0.95
CA VAL A 103 -4.36 3.38 -0.03
C VAL A 103 -4.54 2.58 1.25
N GLY A 104 -3.45 2.30 1.99
CA GLY A 104 -3.56 1.71 3.33
C GLY A 104 -4.35 2.62 4.27
N ALA A 105 -3.75 3.72 4.72
CA ALA A 105 -4.42 4.75 5.50
C ALA A 105 -4.15 6.14 4.91
N ALA A 106 -5.18 6.97 4.84
CA ALA A 106 -5.06 8.33 4.34
C ALA A 106 -4.85 9.32 5.48
N ARG A 107 -3.85 10.20 5.34
CA ARG A 107 -3.71 11.36 6.22
C ARG A 107 -4.79 12.41 5.91
N PRO A 108 -5.15 13.29 6.86
CA PRO A 108 -6.17 14.34 6.63
C PRO A 108 -5.94 15.14 5.35
N ARG A 109 -4.69 15.54 5.08
CA ARG A 109 -4.30 16.27 3.87
C ARG A 109 -4.65 15.52 2.57
N LEU A 110 -4.45 14.20 2.52
CA LEU A 110 -4.83 13.38 1.36
C LEU A 110 -6.34 13.30 1.20
N ARG A 111 -7.09 13.14 2.30
CA ARG A 111 -8.56 13.13 2.29
C ARG A 111 -9.12 14.45 1.78
N ASP A 112 -8.58 15.57 2.26
CA ASP A 112 -8.99 16.91 1.86
C ASP A 112 -8.76 17.14 0.36
N PHE A 113 -7.59 16.77 -0.15
CA PHE A 113 -7.33 16.90 -1.58
C PHE A 113 -8.15 15.95 -2.43
N ALA A 114 -8.28 14.68 -2.02
CA ALA A 114 -9.13 13.72 -2.73
C ALA A 114 -10.58 14.23 -2.82
N SER A 115 -11.11 14.80 -1.73
CA SER A 115 -12.44 15.41 -1.72
C SER A 115 -12.54 16.63 -2.65
N LYS A 116 -11.52 17.50 -2.69
CA LYS A 116 -11.50 18.69 -3.57
C LYS A 116 -11.45 18.32 -5.05
N HIS A 117 -10.70 17.28 -5.41
CA HIS A 117 -10.51 16.84 -6.79
C HIS A 117 -11.48 15.72 -7.20
N ASN A 118 -12.47 15.40 -6.35
CA ASN A 118 -13.47 14.35 -6.59
C ASN A 118 -12.83 12.98 -6.92
N VAL A 119 -11.73 12.67 -6.24
CA VAL A 119 -11.02 11.38 -6.35
C VAL A 119 -11.71 10.36 -5.46
N ASN A 120 -11.97 9.18 -6.02
CA ASN A 120 -12.52 8.05 -5.28
C ASN A 120 -11.44 7.39 -4.40
N LEU A 121 -11.20 7.95 -3.23
CA LEU A 121 -10.22 7.45 -2.25
C LEU A 121 -10.79 6.29 -1.43
N VAL A 122 -10.10 5.15 -1.43
CA VAL A 122 -10.49 3.95 -0.67
C VAL A 122 -9.37 3.59 0.30
N GLU A 123 -9.66 3.66 1.60
CA GLU A 123 -8.74 3.27 2.67
C GLU A 123 -8.96 1.81 3.05
N VAL A 124 -7.95 0.97 2.84
CA VAL A 124 -8.07 -0.48 3.06
C VAL A 124 -7.57 -0.92 4.45
N ALA A 125 -6.80 -0.10 5.16
CA ALA A 125 -6.29 -0.46 6.48
C ALA A 125 -7.38 -0.50 7.57
N GLU A 126 -8.52 0.17 7.34
CA GLU A 126 -9.65 0.15 8.26
C GLU A 126 -10.57 -1.06 8.05
N ASP A 127 -10.34 -1.86 7.00
CA ASP A 127 -11.07 -3.11 6.79
C ASP A 127 -10.68 -4.11 7.87
N ASP A 128 -11.67 -4.65 8.58
CA ASP A 128 -11.45 -5.59 9.68
C ASP A 128 -10.71 -6.86 9.24
N GLU A 129 -10.98 -7.34 8.02
CA GLU A 129 -10.29 -8.50 7.46
C GLU A 129 -8.80 -8.26 7.22
N ILE A 130 -8.41 -7.01 7.00
CA ILE A 130 -7.02 -6.59 6.82
C ILE A 130 -6.40 -6.27 8.19
N ALA A 131 -7.09 -5.50 9.03
CA ALA A 131 -6.61 -5.07 10.34
C ALA A 131 -6.35 -6.25 11.28
N VAL A 132 -7.24 -7.25 11.32
CA VAL A 132 -7.05 -8.45 12.15
C VAL A 132 -5.92 -9.34 11.61
N ARG A 133 -5.75 -9.45 10.29
CA ARG A 133 -4.62 -10.21 9.74
C ARG A 133 -3.29 -9.51 9.99
N ASN A 134 -3.27 -8.18 9.93
CA ASN A 134 -2.09 -7.36 10.24
C ASN A 134 -1.75 -7.33 11.74
N SER A 135 -2.66 -7.70 12.64
CA SER A 135 -2.35 -7.77 14.07
C SER A 135 -1.35 -8.87 14.39
N ILE A 136 -1.34 -9.96 13.63
CA ILE A 136 -0.41 -11.09 13.81
C ILE A 136 1.06 -10.65 13.63
N PRO A 137 1.50 -10.14 12.46
CA PRO A 137 2.89 -9.68 12.31
C PRO A 137 3.19 -8.45 13.19
N THR A 138 2.18 -7.68 13.60
CA THR A 138 2.35 -6.58 14.55
C THR A 138 2.67 -7.10 15.95
N ALA A 139 2.00 -8.17 16.40
CA ALA A 139 2.29 -8.83 17.67
C ALA A 139 3.68 -9.52 17.64
N GLU A 140 4.05 -10.15 16.53
CA GLU A 140 5.40 -10.69 16.31
C GLU A 140 6.46 -9.60 16.43
N GLY A 141 6.27 -8.45 15.79
CA GLY A 141 7.18 -7.31 15.88
C GLY A 141 7.26 -6.72 17.29
N ALA A 142 6.13 -6.62 18.00
CA ALA A 142 6.11 -6.16 19.39
C ALA A 142 6.89 -7.11 20.32
N LEU A 143 6.74 -8.42 20.13
CA LEU A 143 7.52 -9.43 20.86
C LEU A 143 9.00 -9.36 20.51
N GLN A 144 9.35 -9.18 19.24
CA GLN A 144 10.74 -9.00 18.81
C GLN A 144 11.39 -7.81 19.52
N ILE A 145 10.75 -6.64 19.48
CA ILE A 145 11.25 -5.43 20.14
C ILE A 145 11.40 -5.67 21.65
N ALA A 146 10.42 -6.33 22.28
CA ALA A 146 10.52 -6.64 23.70
C ALA A 146 11.70 -7.57 24.04
N MET A 147 12.01 -8.55 23.18
CA MET A 147 13.18 -9.43 23.36
C MET A 147 14.52 -8.72 23.10
N GLU A 148 14.56 -7.75 22.19
CA GLU A 148 15.76 -6.96 21.90
C GLU A 148 16.08 -5.94 23.00
N GLU A 149 15.04 -5.29 23.55
CA GLU A 149 15.19 -4.14 24.46
C GLU A 149 15.18 -4.54 25.95
N LEU A 150 14.57 -5.67 26.32
CA LEU A 150 14.46 -6.07 27.72
C LEU A 150 15.62 -7.00 28.14
N PRO A 151 16.29 -6.73 29.27
CA PRO A 151 17.33 -7.60 29.81
C PRO A 151 16.76 -8.84 30.55
N ILE A 152 15.46 -9.14 30.38
CA ILE A 152 14.75 -10.22 31.06
C ILE A 152 13.99 -11.08 30.05
N THR A 153 13.61 -12.29 30.44
CA THR A 153 12.75 -13.14 29.62
C THR A 153 11.32 -12.59 29.58
N ILE A 154 10.67 -12.71 28.41
CA ILE A 154 9.22 -12.46 28.28
C ILE A 154 8.43 -13.43 29.16
N HIS A 155 8.86 -14.70 29.22
CA HIS A 155 8.25 -15.67 30.11
C HIS A 155 8.40 -15.23 31.57
N GLY A 156 7.27 -15.08 32.27
CA GLY A 156 7.21 -14.68 33.67
C GLY A 156 7.33 -13.19 33.93
N CYS A 157 7.41 -12.34 32.89
CA CYS A 157 7.37 -10.89 33.08
C CYS A 157 5.92 -10.39 33.28
N ASN A 158 5.78 -9.23 33.91
CA ASN A 158 4.50 -8.52 33.96
C ASN A 158 4.38 -7.65 32.71
N ALA A 159 3.37 -7.93 31.88
CA ALA A 159 3.06 -7.16 30.68
C ALA A 159 1.65 -6.55 30.78
N VAL A 160 1.46 -5.39 30.16
CA VAL A 160 0.14 -4.77 30.02
C VAL A 160 -0.12 -4.46 28.55
N VAL A 161 -1.28 -4.86 28.05
CA VAL A 161 -1.78 -4.46 26.74
C VAL A 161 -2.85 -3.40 26.96
N VAL A 162 -2.67 -2.22 26.37
CA VAL A 162 -3.61 -1.10 26.51
C VAL A 162 -4.53 -1.08 25.29
N GLY A 163 -5.79 -1.42 25.50
CA GLY A 163 -6.83 -1.47 24.47
C GLY A 163 -7.10 -2.88 23.97
N PHE A 164 -8.38 -3.22 23.84
CA PHE A 164 -8.87 -4.54 23.41
C PHE A 164 -9.61 -4.44 22.06
N GLY A 165 -8.93 -3.80 21.09
CA GLY A 165 -9.41 -3.68 19.71
C GLY A 165 -8.81 -4.75 18.80
N ARG A 166 -8.97 -4.59 17.48
CA ARG A 166 -8.51 -5.52 16.44
C ARG A 166 -7.04 -5.95 16.56
N VAL A 167 -6.18 -5.04 17.05
CA VAL A 167 -4.75 -5.29 17.25
C VAL A 167 -4.43 -5.83 18.65
N GLY A 168 -5.23 -5.50 19.67
CA GLY A 168 -4.92 -5.79 21.07
C GLY A 168 -5.54 -7.07 21.63
N VAL A 169 -6.40 -7.76 20.85
CA VAL A 169 -7.04 -9.03 21.21
C VAL A 169 -6.12 -10.23 20.99
#